data_AF-A0A8T0XHM2-F1
#
_entry.id   AF-A0A8T0XHM2-F1
#
_cell.length_a   1.000
_cell.length_b   1.000
_cell.length_c   1.000
_cell.angle_alpha   90.00
_cell.angle_beta   90.00
_cell.angle_gamma   90.00
#
_symmetry.space_group_name_H-M   'P 1'
#
loop_
_entity.id
_entity.type
_entity.pdbx_description
1 polymer ?
#
loop_
_entity_poly.entity_id
_entity_poly.type
_entity_poly.pdbx_seq_one_letter_code
_entity_poly.pdbx_strand_id
1 'polypeptide(L)'
;MAAARTTTSSELLLFAAAVVVLAAHAGAEDLVSQACTNATRHFCRLQLSKDSCASALRSDERSAAARDLRDLALVAVDLVGASAAAADAAVSAAAAKGGDAGTERSLQYCRVDYDDMARTVPECHRLVSRYDATVVAADGGWPSAQYYFGCVDRLRDAAVGCWDQVRNWAELKKAVGKEVRDVVQRANVAKLIQEQMLGTENPFESQHD
;
A
#
# COMPACT_ATOMS: atom_id res chain seq x y z
N MET A 1 34.39 -74.41 24.93
CA MET A 1 34.38 -73.01 25.43
C MET A 1 34.78 -72.09 24.29
N ALA A 2 34.19 -70.90 24.27
CA ALA A 2 33.90 -70.05 23.13
C ALA A 2 35.09 -69.32 22.49
N ALA A 3 34.81 -68.83 21.27
CA ALA A 3 35.70 -68.31 20.24
C ALA A 3 36.30 -66.92 20.47
N ALA A 4 37.36 -66.68 19.70
CA ALA A 4 38.16 -65.45 19.55
C ALA A 4 37.38 -64.22 19.07
N ARG A 5 37.96 -63.03 19.26
CA ARG A 5 37.76 -61.85 18.41
C ARG A 5 38.95 -60.87 18.48
N THR A 6 39.51 -60.61 17.31
CA THR A 6 40.36 -59.47 16.93
C THR A 6 39.53 -58.22 16.67
N THR A 7 40.08 -57.03 16.93
CA THR A 7 39.62 -55.77 16.32
C THR A 7 40.78 -54.78 16.20
N THR A 8 41.14 -54.46 14.95
CA THR A 8 41.89 -53.29 14.50
C THR A 8 41.00 -52.04 14.52
N SER A 9 41.54 -50.83 14.74
CA SER A 9 40.92 -49.60 14.22
C SER A 9 41.92 -48.45 14.12
N SER A 10 41.87 -47.82 12.95
CA SER A 10 42.78 -46.85 12.37
C SER A 10 42.48 -45.41 12.80
N GLU A 11 43.55 -44.61 12.79
CA GLU A 11 43.57 -43.18 13.10
C GLU A 11 42.96 -42.31 12.00
N LEU A 12 42.21 -41.29 12.46
CA LEU A 12 42.07 -39.92 11.96
C LEU A 12 41.99 -39.65 10.44
N LEU A 13 40.78 -39.34 9.98
CA LEU A 13 40.54 -38.44 8.85
C LEU A 13 39.71 -37.24 9.32
N LEU A 14 40.38 -36.10 9.42
CA LEU A 14 39.80 -34.77 9.59
C LEU A 14 39.01 -34.39 8.33
N PHE A 15 37.68 -34.38 8.42
CA PHE A 15 36.82 -33.72 7.41
C PHE A 15 36.41 -32.35 7.94
N ALA A 16 36.93 -31.31 7.32
CA ALA A 16 36.48 -29.93 7.49
C ALA A 16 35.05 -29.81 6.94
N ALA A 17 34.07 -29.62 7.83
CA ALA A 17 32.71 -29.27 7.44
C ALA A 17 32.64 -27.77 7.17
N ALA A 18 32.69 -27.38 5.89
CA ALA A 18 32.24 -26.07 5.47
C ALA A 18 30.71 -26.05 5.55
N VAL A 19 30.16 -25.38 6.57
CA VAL A 19 28.73 -25.11 6.65
C VAL A 19 28.42 -23.96 5.68
N VAL A 20 28.10 -24.32 4.45
CA VAL A 20 27.44 -23.40 3.53
C VAL A 20 25.97 -23.35 3.94
N VAL A 21 25.60 -22.32 4.71
CA VAL A 21 24.18 -21.96 4.86
C VAL A 21 23.72 -21.38 3.52
N LEU A 22 23.32 -22.25 2.61
CA LEU A 22 22.46 -21.83 1.50
C LEU A 22 21.12 -21.45 2.12
N ALA A 23 20.92 -20.15 2.33
CA ALA A 23 19.58 -19.59 2.48
C ALA A 23 18.80 -20.03 1.25
N ALA A 24 17.93 -21.02 1.43
CA ALA A 24 17.00 -21.48 0.42
C ALA A 24 16.07 -20.33 0.06
N HIS A 25 16.49 -19.51 -0.90
CA HIS A 25 15.58 -18.69 -1.68
C HIS A 25 14.94 -19.61 -2.73
N ALA A 26 14.21 -20.62 -2.24
CA ALA A 26 13.15 -21.20 -3.03
C ALA A 26 12.14 -20.07 -3.28
N GLY A 27 11.82 -19.80 -4.54
CA GLY A 27 11.05 -18.65 -4.99
C GLY A 27 9.63 -18.58 -4.41
N ALA A 28 9.52 -18.18 -3.15
CA ALA A 28 8.33 -17.57 -2.60
C ALA A 28 8.24 -16.17 -3.24
N GLU A 29 7.19 -15.91 -4.01
CA GLU A 29 6.85 -14.54 -4.40
C GLU A 29 6.82 -13.69 -3.12
N ASP A 30 7.56 -12.58 -3.12
CA ASP A 30 7.55 -11.67 -1.97
C ASP A 30 6.12 -11.13 -1.75
N LEU A 31 5.79 -10.78 -0.50
CA LEU A 31 4.44 -10.37 -0.12
C LEU A 31 3.90 -9.21 -0.97
N VAL A 32 4.76 -8.28 -1.41
CA VAL A 32 4.37 -7.19 -2.32
C VAL A 32 3.98 -7.74 -3.69
N SER A 33 4.78 -8.65 -4.26
CA SER A 33 4.44 -9.33 -5.52
C SER A 33 3.13 -10.10 -5.42
N GLN A 34 2.90 -10.80 -4.31
CA GLN A 34 1.66 -11.53 -4.07
C GLN A 34 0.46 -10.59 -3.97
N ALA A 35 0.55 -9.54 -3.16
CA ALA A 35 -0.54 -8.59 -2.96
C ALA A 35 -0.88 -7.82 -4.25
N CYS A 36 0.13 -7.46 -5.05
CA CYS A 36 -0.08 -6.76 -6.31
C CYS A 36 -0.48 -7.66 -7.49
N THR A 37 -0.38 -8.99 -7.37
CA THR A 37 -0.70 -9.90 -8.49
C THR A 37 -2.14 -9.78 -8.97
N ASN A 38 -3.07 -9.52 -8.06
CA ASN A 38 -4.48 -9.32 -8.41
C ASN A 38 -4.88 -7.85 -8.61
N ALA A 39 -3.95 -6.89 -8.52
CA ALA A 39 -4.23 -5.47 -8.73
C ALA A 39 -4.97 -5.21 -10.05
N THR A 40 -4.58 -5.93 -11.10
CA THR A 40 -5.14 -5.80 -12.45
C THR A 40 -6.61 -6.26 -12.55
N ARG A 41 -7.09 -7.13 -11.64
CA ARG A 41 -8.52 -7.50 -11.59
C ARG A 41 -9.40 -6.30 -11.20
N HIS A 42 -8.82 -5.34 -10.51
CA HIS A 42 -9.46 -4.10 -10.10
C HIS A 42 -9.08 -2.94 -11.03
N PHE A 43 -8.48 -3.20 -12.21
CA PHE A 43 -7.98 -2.13 -13.09
C PHE A 43 -9.07 -1.15 -13.51
N CYS A 44 -10.28 -1.61 -13.82
CA CYS A 44 -11.37 -0.71 -14.20
C CYS A 44 -11.71 0.28 -13.06
N ARG A 45 -11.74 -0.22 -11.82
CA ARG A 45 -12.11 0.53 -10.61
C ARG A 45 -10.98 1.38 -10.01
N LEU A 46 -9.75 0.86 -10.05
CA LEU A 46 -8.59 1.43 -9.34
C LEU A 46 -7.51 1.95 -10.29
N GLN A 47 -7.64 1.76 -11.60
CA GLN A 47 -6.66 2.19 -12.61
C GLN A 47 -5.22 1.76 -12.25
N LEU A 48 -5.09 0.57 -11.68
CA LEU A 48 -3.85 0.07 -11.08
C LEU A 48 -3.38 -1.21 -11.78
N SER A 49 -2.15 -1.21 -12.27
CA SER A 49 -1.47 -2.41 -12.78
C SER A 49 -0.64 -3.10 -11.69
N LYS A 50 -0.33 -4.39 -11.87
CA LYS A 50 0.62 -5.13 -11.00
C LYS A 50 1.91 -4.34 -10.78
N ASP A 51 2.52 -3.83 -11.84
CA ASP A 51 3.81 -3.12 -11.77
C ASP A 51 3.69 -1.78 -11.04
N SER A 52 2.60 -1.03 -11.30
CA SER A 52 2.37 0.26 -10.65
C SER A 52 2.08 0.11 -9.15
N CYS A 53 1.39 -0.95 -8.75
CA CYS A 53 1.16 -1.32 -7.36
C CYS A 53 2.48 -1.68 -6.66
N ALA A 54 3.26 -2.58 -7.28
CA ALA A 54 4.48 -3.08 -6.69
C ALA A 54 5.55 -1.98 -6.58
N SER A 55 5.64 -1.11 -7.60
CA SER A 55 6.55 0.04 -7.59
C SER A 55 6.18 1.05 -6.50
N ALA A 56 4.88 1.30 -6.29
CA ALA A 56 4.43 2.20 -5.24
C ALA A 56 4.79 1.67 -3.84
N LEU A 57 4.51 0.40 -3.55
CA LEU A 57 4.89 -0.20 -2.25
C LEU A 57 6.40 -0.23 -2.06
N ARG A 58 7.16 -0.68 -3.07
CA ARG A 58 8.64 -0.73 -2.99
C ARG A 58 9.33 0.63 -2.95
N SER A 59 8.59 1.72 -3.10
CA SER A 59 9.14 3.06 -2.84
C SER A 59 9.44 3.31 -1.36
N ASP A 60 8.91 2.46 -0.46
CA ASP A 60 9.23 2.45 0.97
C ASP A 60 9.88 1.10 1.35
N GLU A 61 11.06 1.17 1.98
CA GLU A 61 11.83 -0.01 2.37
C GLU A 61 11.09 -0.89 3.39
N ARG A 62 10.15 -0.33 4.16
CA ARG A 62 9.35 -1.07 5.13
C ARG A 62 8.47 -2.14 4.47
N SER A 63 8.10 -1.96 3.19
CA SER A 63 7.36 -2.98 2.45
C SER A 63 8.14 -4.29 2.27
N ALA A 64 9.48 -4.25 2.24
CA ALA A 64 10.30 -5.46 2.15
C ALA A 64 10.36 -6.22 3.49
N ALA A 65 10.14 -5.54 4.61
CA ALA A 65 10.13 -6.11 5.95
C ALA A 65 8.72 -6.51 6.45
N ALA A 66 7.69 -6.23 5.65
CA ALA A 66 6.30 -6.52 6.00
C ALA A 66 6.08 -8.04 6.15
N ARG A 67 5.46 -8.44 7.26
CA ARG A 67 5.25 -9.85 7.60
C ARG A 67 3.88 -10.35 7.14
N ASP A 68 2.92 -9.42 7.05
CA ASP A 68 1.53 -9.69 6.69
C ASP A 68 0.91 -8.47 5.97
N LEU A 69 -0.35 -8.63 5.55
CA LEU A 69 -1.09 -7.58 4.85
C LEU A 69 -1.39 -6.36 5.73
N ARG A 70 -1.40 -6.50 7.06
CA ARG A 70 -1.56 -5.36 7.97
C ARG A 70 -0.32 -4.48 7.95
N ASP A 71 0.87 -5.08 7.99
CA ASP A 71 2.13 -4.34 7.84
C ASP A 71 2.17 -3.58 6.49
N LEU A 72 1.78 -4.24 5.39
CA LEU A 72 1.68 -3.57 4.09
C LEU A 72 0.62 -2.46 4.06
N ALA A 73 -0.53 -2.66 4.71
CA ALA A 73 -1.59 -1.65 4.76
C ALA A 73 -1.12 -0.38 5.51
N LEU A 74 -0.36 -0.54 6.60
CA LEU A 74 0.24 0.59 7.31
C LEU A 74 1.21 1.36 6.41
N VAL A 75 2.09 0.66 5.70
CA VAL A 75 3.02 1.31 4.75
C VAL A 75 2.25 2.03 3.65
N ALA A 76 1.20 1.42 3.10
CA ALA A 76 0.40 2.04 2.05
C ALA A 76 -0.32 3.31 2.53
N VAL A 77 -0.89 3.31 3.74
CA VAL A 77 -1.52 4.50 4.35
C VAL A 77 -0.49 5.62 4.56
N ASP A 78 0.71 5.30 5.04
CA ASP A 78 1.77 6.28 5.22
C ASP A 78 2.25 6.87 3.89
N LEU A 79 2.38 6.03 2.86
CA LEU A 79 2.71 6.45 1.50
C LEU A 79 1.66 7.45 0.97
N VAL A 80 0.37 7.19 1.19
CA VAL A 80 -0.70 8.13 0.85
C VAL A 80 -0.46 9.48 1.51
N GLY A 81 -0.22 9.51 2.83
CA GLY A 81 0.07 10.75 3.55
C GLY A 81 1.29 11.50 3.02
N ALA A 82 2.40 10.80 2.77
CA ALA A 82 3.61 11.40 2.23
C ALA A 82 3.37 12.01 0.83
N SER A 83 2.65 11.31 -0.04
CA SER A 83 2.31 11.83 -1.37
C SER A 83 1.32 12.99 -1.32
N ALA A 84 0.34 12.97 -0.42
CA ALA A 84 -0.60 14.08 -0.23
C ALA A 84 0.12 15.35 0.24
N ALA A 85 1.07 15.23 1.18
CA ALA A 85 1.90 16.36 1.61
C ALA A 85 2.75 16.93 0.46
N ALA A 86 3.34 16.07 -0.37
CA ALA A 86 4.10 16.52 -1.54
C ALA A 86 3.19 17.21 -2.58
N ALA A 87 1.99 16.69 -2.80
CA ALA A 87 1.01 17.28 -3.71
C ALA A 87 0.45 18.61 -3.20
N ASP A 88 0.18 18.75 -1.89
CA ASP A 88 -0.23 20.01 -1.28
C ASP A 88 0.85 21.09 -1.42
N ALA A 89 2.12 20.73 -1.24
CA ALA A 89 3.23 21.64 -1.49
C ALA A 89 3.27 22.11 -2.96
N ALA A 90 3.04 21.20 -3.92
CA ALA A 90 2.97 21.53 -5.34
C ALA A 90 1.77 22.42 -5.68
N VAL A 91 0.59 22.12 -5.12
CA VAL A 91 -0.64 22.92 -5.25
C VAL A 91 -0.45 24.32 -4.67
N SER A 92 0.17 24.43 -3.49
CA SER A 92 0.50 25.71 -2.86
C SER A 92 1.46 26.53 -3.71
N ALA A 93 2.49 25.89 -4.27
CA ALA A 93 3.43 26.55 -5.18
C ALA A 93 2.77 27.00 -6.50
N ALA A 94 1.80 26.23 -7.02
CA ALA A 94 1.02 26.62 -8.18
C ALA A 94 0.09 27.80 -7.87
N ALA A 95 -0.58 27.79 -6.72
CA ALA A 95 -1.49 28.86 -6.29
C ALA A 95 -0.75 30.19 -6.10
N ALA A 96 0.48 30.15 -5.60
CA ALA A 96 1.32 31.34 -5.43
C ALA A 96 1.69 32.05 -6.75
N LYS A 97 1.60 31.36 -7.90
CA LYS A 97 1.84 31.96 -9.22
C LYS A 97 0.63 32.73 -9.75
N GLY A 98 -0.52 32.60 -9.10
CA GLY A 98 -1.80 33.14 -9.55
C GLY A 98 -2.36 32.38 -10.77
N GLY A 99 -3.58 32.73 -11.15
CA GLY A 99 -4.26 32.15 -12.29
C GLY A 99 -5.59 32.85 -12.55
N ASP A 100 -6.36 32.35 -13.50
CA ASP A 100 -7.77 32.74 -13.58
C ASP A 100 -8.57 32.20 -12.38
N ALA A 101 -9.77 32.74 -12.19
CA ALA A 101 -10.64 32.37 -11.06
C ALA A 101 -11.01 30.87 -11.03
N GLY A 102 -10.99 30.18 -12.18
CA GLY A 102 -11.22 28.73 -12.26
C GLY A 102 -10.02 27.96 -11.72
N THR A 103 -8.82 28.35 -12.13
CA THR A 103 -7.54 27.81 -11.67
C THR A 103 -7.38 27.96 -10.15
N GLU A 104 -7.63 29.16 -9.63
CA GLU A 104 -7.56 29.43 -8.19
C GLU A 104 -8.55 28.59 -7.39
N ARG A 105 -9.79 28.47 -7.90
CA ARG A 105 -10.82 27.63 -7.28
C ARG A 105 -10.42 26.15 -7.28
N SER A 106 -9.95 25.60 -8.40
CA SER A 106 -9.50 24.20 -8.48
C SER A 106 -8.38 23.91 -7.48
N LEU A 107 -7.40 24.80 -7.36
CA LEU A 107 -6.31 24.65 -6.39
C LEU A 107 -6.81 24.75 -4.95
N GLN A 108 -7.79 25.61 -4.67
CA GLN A 108 -8.40 25.70 -3.34
C GLN A 108 -9.13 24.40 -2.96
N TYR A 109 -9.87 23.77 -3.88
CA TYR A 109 -10.49 22.47 -3.65
C TYR A 109 -9.45 21.40 -3.31
N CYS A 110 -8.36 21.31 -4.09
CA CYS A 110 -7.29 20.37 -3.82
C CYS A 110 -6.67 20.56 -2.43
N ARG A 111 -6.53 21.79 -1.94
CA ARG A 111 -6.01 22.04 -0.58
C ARG A 111 -6.97 21.53 0.50
N VAL A 112 -8.28 21.71 0.31
CA VAL A 112 -9.28 21.16 1.24
C VAL A 112 -9.19 19.64 1.29
N ASP A 113 -9.06 18.99 0.13
CA ASP A 113 -8.91 17.54 0.04
C ASP A 113 -7.62 17.06 0.74
N TYR A 114 -6.49 17.72 0.51
CA TYR A 114 -5.22 17.33 1.15
C TYR A 114 -5.17 17.63 2.66
N ASP A 115 -5.80 18.71 3.12
CA ASP A 115 -6.01 18.97 4.55
C ASP A 115 -6.85 17.85 5.19
N ASP A 116 -7.85 17.32 4.48
CA ASP A 116 -8.65 16.20 4.96
C ASP A 116 -7.86 14.89 5.01
N MET A 117 -7.05 14.61 3.99
CA MET A 117 -6.14 13.47 4.00
C MET A 117 -5.13 13.56 5.15
N ALA A 118 -4.57 14.74 5.41
CA ALA A 118 -3.61 14.95 6.50
C ALA A 118 -4.21 14.63 7.89
N ARG A 119 -5.51 14.87 8.08
CA ARG A 119 -6.24 14.48 9.30
C ARG A 119 -6.61 12.99 9.33
N THR A 120 -6.98 12.44 8.17
CA THR A 120 -7.48 11.06 8.05
C THR A 120 -6.36 10.03 8.13
N VAL A 121 -5.16 10.30 7.60
CA VAL A 121 -4.03 9.34 7.57
C VAL A 121 -3.65 8.84 8.98
N PRO A 122 -3.48 9.68 10.02
CA PRO A 122 -3.19 9.21 11.37
C PRO A 122 -4.32 8.37 11.99
N GLU A 123 -5.58 8.67 11.67
CA GLU A 123 -6.74 7.89 12.13
C GLU A 123 -6.73 6.50 11.49
N CYS A 124 -6.55 6.47 10.18
CA CYS A 124 -6.37 5.27 9.37
C CYS A 124 -5.25 4.38 9.89
N HIS A 125 -4.05 4.95 10.08
CA HIS A 125 -2.90 4.21 10.59
C HIS A 125 -3.19 3.60 11.96
N ARG A 126 -3.80 4.38 12.87
CA ARG A 126 -4.17 3.87 14.21
C ARG A 126 -5.19 2.74 14.12
N LEU A 127 -6.18 2.86 13.24
CA LEU A 127 -7.19 1.82 13.03
C LEU A 127 -6.55 0.53 12.50
N VAL A 128 -5.78 0.62 11.41
CA VAL A 128 -5.08 -0.54 10.81
C VAL A 128 -4.11 -1.19 11.79
N SER A 129 -3.40 -0.39 12.61
CA SER A 129 -2.46 -0.94 13.61
C SER A 129 -3.11 -1.84 14.66
N ARG A 130 -4.42 -1.67 14.88
CA ARG A 130 -5.23 -2.45 15.82
C ARG A 130 -6.00 -3.57 15.15
N TYR A 131 -5.79 -3.78 13.85
CA TYR A 131 -6.45 -4.87 13.12
C TYR A 131 -6.09 -6.23 13.73
N ASP A 132 -7.15 -6.98 14.02
CA ASP A 132 -7.12 -8.37 14.46
C ASP A 132 -8.21 -9.14 13.71
N ALA A 133 -7.79 -10.07 12.86
CA ALA A 133 -8.68 -10.89 12.04
C ALA A 133 -9.65 -11.73 12.90
N THR A 134 -9.25 -12.13 14.10
CA THR A 134 -10.08 -12.95 14.99
C THR A 134 -11.23 -12.16 15.58
N VAL A 135 -10.98 -10.90 15.94
CA VAL A 135 -11.99 -9.97 16.43
C VAL A 135 -12.98 -9.62 15.33
N VAL A 136 -12.47 -9.29 14.14
CA VAL A 136 -13.32 -9.00 12.97
C VAL A 136 -14.21 -10.19 12.65
N ALA A 137 -13.68 -11.41 12.65
CA ALA A 137 -14.47 -12.62 12.41
C ALA A 137 -15.53 -12.86 13.51
N ALA A 138 -15.19 -12.63 14.79
CA ALA A 138 -16.09 -12.83 15.91
C ALA A 138 -17.30 -11.88 15.90
N ASP A 139 -17.13 -10.65 15.41
CA ASP A 139 -18.21 -9.65 15.28
C ASP A 139 -19.08 -9.85 14.02
N GLY A 140 -18.95 -11.00 13.34
CA GLY A 140 -19.65 -11.28 12.09
C GLY A 140 -19.05 -10.59 10.87
N GLY A 141 -17.79 -10.11 10.96
CA GLY A 141 -17.02 -9.52 9.87
C GLY A 141 -17.42 -8.09 9.52
N TRP A 142 -18.69 -7.90 9.17
CA TRP A 142 -19.14 -6.74 8.43
C TRP A 142 -19.21 -5.42 9.23
N PRO A 143 -19.79 -5.39 10.44
CA PRO A 143 -19.86 -4.16 11.23
C PRO A 143 -18.49 -3.63 11.66
N SER A 144 -17.46 -4.49 11.70
CA SER A 144 -16.10 -4.09 12.06
C SER A 144 -15.27 -3.74 10.82
N ALA A 145 -15.49 -4.43 9.68
CA ALA A 145 -14.82 -4.15 8.41
C ALA A 145 -15.12 -2.75 7.84
N GLN A 146 -16.35 -2.23 8.06
CA GLN A 146 -16.76 -0.90 7.58
C GLN A 146 -15.85 0.24 8.08
N TYR A 147 -15.27 0.12 9.27
CA TYR A 147 -14.36 1.15 9.80
C TYR A 147 -13.08 1.21 8.97
N TYR A 148 -12.56 0.04 8.58
CA TYR A 148 -11.37 -0.05 7.75
C TYR A 148 -11.71 0.50 6.36
N PHE A 149 -12.77 0.01 5.70
CA PHE A 149 -13.17 0.52 4.38
C PHE A 149 -13.37 2.05 4.37
N GLY A 150 -14.09 2.59 5.35
CA GLY A 150 -14.31 4.02 5.48
C GLY A 150 -13.03 4.85 5.70
N CYS A 151 -11.93 4.23 6.13
CA CYS A 151 -10.62 4.89 6.17
C CYS A 151 -10.03 5.07 4.76
N VAL A 152 -9.86 3.98 4.00
CA VAL A 152 -9.22 4.04 2.67
C VAL A 152 -10.12 4.68 1.62
N ASP A 153 -11.44 4.57 1.78
CA ASP A 153 -12.41 5.23 0.91
C ASP A 153 -12.32 6.76 1.06
N ARG A 154 -12.28 7.28 2.29
CA ARG A 154 -12.09 8.73 2.51
C ARG A 154 -10.79 9.25 1.91
N LEU A 155 -9.68 8.54 2.11
CA LEU A 155 -8.39 8.91 1.52
C LEU A 155 -8.44 8.94 -0.02
N ARG A 156 -9.09 7.93 -0.62
CA ARG A 156 -9.20 7.85 -2.07
C ARG A 156 -10.14 8.90 -2.62
N ASP A 157 -11.30 9.11 -2.00
CA ASP A 157 -12.29 10.07 -2.47
C ASP A 157 -11.72 11.49 -2.47
N ALA A 158 -10.95 11.86 -1.44
CA ALA A 158 -10.20 13.13 -1.42
C ALA A 158 -9.15 13.20 -2.55
N ALA A 159 -8.38 12.12 -2.78
CA ALA A 159 -7.39 12.09 -3.85
C ALA A 159 -8.02 12.23 -5.25
N VAL A 160 -9.13 11.53 -5.49
CA VAL A 160 -9.90 11.58 -6.75
C VAL A 160 -10.59 12.94 -6.91
N GLY A 161 -11.12 13.51 -5.83
CA GLY A 161 -11.72 14.85 -5.81
C GLY A 161 -10.77 15.91 -6.36
N CYS A 162 -9.53 15.97 -5.85
CA CYS A 162 -8.53 16.89 -6.38
C CYS A 162 -8.14 16.54 -7.83
N TRP A 163 -8.01 15.25 -8.18
CA TRP A 163 -7.70 14.86 -9.55
C TRP A 163 -8.76 15.33 -10.55
N ASP A 164 -10.04 15.28 -10.20
CA ASP A 164 -11.13 15.79 -11.04
C ASP A 164 -11.05 17.31 -11.27
N GLN A 165 -10.54 18.06 -10.29
CA GLN A 165 -10.29 19.50 -10.44
C GLN A 165 -9.12 19.84 -11.38
N VAL A 166 -8.20 18.90 -11.58
CA VAL A 166 -6.94 19.14 -12.31
C VAL A 166 -6.93 18.50 -13.70
N ARG A 167 -7.54 17.32 -13.88
CA ARG A 167 -7.29 16.44 -15.04
C ARG A 167 -7.67 17.02 -16.40
N ASN A 168 -8.63 17.94 -16.43
CA ASN A 168 -9.17 18.54 -17.64
C ASN A 168 -8.53 19.89 -18.00
N TRP A 169 -7.67 20.43 -17.14
CA TRP A 169 -7.04 21.74 -17.31
C TRP A 169 -5.56 21.57 -17.66
N ALA A 170 -5.18 21.86 -18.91
CA ALA A 170 -3.84 21.57 -19.42
C ALA A 170 -2.72 22.20 -18.56
N GLU A 171 -2.88 23.47 -18.19
CA GLU A 171 -1.87 24.19 -17.39
C GLU A 171 -1.78 23.66 -15.95
N LEU A 172 -2.91 23.40 -15.28
CA LEU A 172 -2.91 22.78 -13.96
C LEU A 172 -2.33 21.38 -13.98
N LYS A 173 -2.73 20.57 -14.97
CA LYS A 173 -2.21 19.22 -15.14
C LYS A 173 -0.70 19.21 -15.39
N LYS A 174 -0.19 20.21 -16.11
CA LYS A 174 1.25 20.41 -16.30
C LYS A 174 1.94 20.84 -15.00
N ALA A 175 1.30 21.67 -14.19
CA ALA A 175 1.89 22.22 -12.97
C ALA A 175 1.92 21.23 -11.80
N VAL A 176 0.83 20.49 -11.57
CA VAL A 176 0.65 19.64 -10.38
C VAL A 176 0.19 18.21 -10.70
N GLY A 177 -0.14 17.92 -11.96
CA GLY A 177 -0.81 16.66 -12.32
C GLY A 177 0.05 15.41 -12.15
N LYS A 178 1.37 15.53 -12.00
CA LYS A 178 2.22 14.37 -11.64
C LYS A 178 1.99 14.01 -10.18
N GLU A 179 2.13 14.97 -9.27
CA GLU A 179 1.99 14.79 -7.83
C GLU A 179 0.56 14.40 -7.47
N VAL A 180 -0.46 15.02 -8.07
CA VAL A 180 -1.86 14.65 -7.82
C VAL A 180 -2.17 13.20 -8.23
N ARG A 181 -1.66 12.75 -9.38
CA ARG A 181 -1.80 11.34 -9.81
C ARG A 181 -1.08 10.37 -8.89
N ASP A 182 0.07 10.80 -8.35
CA ASP A 182 0.86 10.02 -7.42
C ASP A 182 0.08 9.71 -6.12
N VAL A 183 -0.73 10.67 -5.65
CA VAL A 183 -1.65 10.49 -4.52
C VAL A 183 -2.75 9.49 -4.87
N VAL A 184 -3.43 9.67 -6.01
CA VAL A 184 -4.49 8.75 -6.46
C VAL A 184 -3.98 7.32 -6.56
N GLN A 185 -2.80 7.13 -7.17
CA GLN A 185 -2.20 5.82 -7.30
C GLN A 185 -1.93 5.17 -5.93
N ARG A 186 -1.37 5.91 -4.97
CA ARG A 186 -1.12 5.37 -3.62
C ARG A 186 -2.40 5.10 -2.85
N ALA A 187 -3.43 5.93 -3.00
CA ALA A 187 -4.73 5.70 -2.37
C ALA A 187 -5.38 4.43 -2.90
N ASN A 188 -5.26 4.18 -4.21
CA ASN A 188 -5.73 2.94 -4.84
C ASN A 188 -4.93 1.70 -4.38
N VAL A 189 -3.61 1.83 -4.16
CA VAL A 189 -2.81 0.77 -3.52
C VAL A 189 -3.29 0.52 -2.08
N ALA A 190 -3.43 1.56 -1.27
CA ALA A 190 -3.87 1.42 0.12
C ALA A 190 -5.23 0.70 0.20
N LYS A 191 -6.16 1.07 -0.67
CA LYS A 191 -7.45 0.39 -0.80
C LYS A 191 -7.33 -1.08 -1.16
N LEU A 192 -6.56 -1.41 -2.20
CA LEU A 192 -6.33 -2.80 -2.63
C LEU A 192 -5.77 -3.65 -1.49
N ILE A 193 -4.73 -3.17 -0.82
CA ILE A 193 -4.07 -3.92 0.26
C ILE A 193 -5.04 -4.13 1.42
N GLN A 194 -5.87 -3.13 1.73
CA GLN A 194 -6.81 -3.24 2.84
C GLN A 194 -7.98 -4.19 2.53
N GLU A 195 -8.50 -4.21 1.30
CA GLU A 195 -9.50 -5.21 0.88
C GLU A 195 -8.95 -6.63 1.00
N GLN A 196 -7.69 -6.84 0.61
CA GLN A 196 -7.03 -8.13 0.79
C GLN A 196 -6.82 -8.47 2.26
N MET A 197 -6.43 -7.49 3.10
CA MET A 197 -6.30 -7.67 4.54
C MET A 197 -7.63 -8.11 5.17
N LEU A 198 -8.75 -7.58 4.70
CA LEU A 198 -10.09 -7.91 5.19
C LEU A 198 -10.64 -9.20 4.57
N GLY A 199 -10.03 -9.71 3.51
CA GLY A 199 -10.48 -10.89 2.77
C GLY A 199 -11.79 -10.68 2.00
N THR A 200 -12.20 -9.42 1.78
CA THR A 200 -13.44 -9.06 1.07
C THR A 200 -13.30 -7.70 0.41
N GLU A 201 -14.02 -7.50 -0.69
CA GLU A 201 -14.18 -6.18 -1.32
C GLU A 201 -15.24 -5.37 -0.59
N ASN A 202 -15.22 -4.04 -0.73
CA ASN A 202 -16.30 -3.18 -0.24
C ASN A 202 -17.55 -3.34 -1.14
N PRO A 203 -18.66 -3.96 -0.68
CA PRO A 203 -19.86 -4.20 -1.46
C PRO A 203 -20.73 -2.95 -1.65
N PHE A 204 -20.49 -1.89 -0.87
CA PHE A 204 -21.18 -0.60 -1.02
C PHE A 204 -20.51 0.29 -2.06
N GLU A 205 -19.39 -0.16 -2.60
CA GLU A 205 -18.76 0.45 -3.73
C GLU A 205 -19.43 -0.01 -5.03
N SER A 206 -20.70 0.32 -5.20
CA SER A 206 -21.46 0.03 -6.41
C SER A 206 -21.66 1.28 -7.26
N GLN A 207 -21.06 1.25 -8.46
CA GLN A 207 -21.53 1.84 -9.73
C GLN A 207 -21.45 3.36 -9.97
N HIS A 208 -20.32 4.00 -9.68
CA HIS A 208 -19.96 5.28 -10.31
C HIS A 208 -18.63 5.16 -11.06
N ASP A 209 -18.60 4.23 -12.03
CA ASP A 209 -17.73 4.34 -13.22
C ASP A 209 -18.55 4.96 -14.36
#